data_AF-A0A932Y9I9-F1
#
_entry.id   AF-A0A932Y9I9-F1
#
_cell.length_a   1.000
_cell.length_b   1.000
_cell.length_c   1.000
_cell.angle_alpha   90.00
_cell.angle_beta   90.00
_cell.angle_gamma   90.00
#
_symmetry.space_group_name_H-M   'P 1'
#
loop_
_entity.id
_entity.type
_entity.pdbx_description
1 polymer ?
#
loop_
_entity_poly.entity_id
_entity_poly.type
_entity_poly.pdbx_seq_one_letter_code
_entity_poly.pdbx_strand_id
1 'polypeptide(L)'
;MSLFPHLALAENGTSLNGFTVGWGTLSLINAGIAQGKGRSGFNWFLVSLLLGPVATFFLVIDDSNTQEEIKTLKEQVKKLQDKTGIK
;
A
#
# COMPACT_ATOMS: atom_id res chain seq x y z
N MET A 1 -13.06 8.53 61.05
CA MET A 1 -11.89 7.71 60.67
C MET A 1 -12.23 7.01 59.36
N SER A 2 -11.96 7.68 58.24
CA SER A 2 -12.32 7.26 56.88
C SER A 2 -11.31 6.24 56.37
N LEU A 3 -11.73 4.99 56.16
CA LEU A 3 -10.86 3.90 55.71
C LEU A 3 -11.51 3.15 54.54
N PHE A 4 -11.62 3.85 53.41
CA PHE A 4 -11.79 3.21 52.11
C PHE A 4 -10.83 3.86 51.09
N PRO A 5 -9.62 3.32 50.91
CA PRO A 5 -8.79 3.61 49.76
C PRO A 5 -8.85 2.39 48.81
N HIS A 6 -9.91 2.26 48.02
CA HIS A 6 -9.92 1.29 46.90
C HIS A 6 -9.93 1.99 45.53
N LEU A 7 -10.30 3.26 45.45
CA LEU A 7 -10.22 4.00 44.18
C LEU A 7 -8.83 4.63 44.02
N ALA A 8 -7.81 3.79 44.01
CA ALA A 8 -6.45 4.17 43.66
C ALA A 8 -6.15 3.76 42.20
N LEU A 9 -6.52 4.69 41.32
CA LEU A 9 -5.74 5.15 40.18
C LEU A 9 -5.74 4.31 38.89
N ALA A 10 -6.40 4.93 37.90
CA ALA A 10 -5.92 5.17 36.54
C ALA A 10 -5.39 3.97 35.75
N GLU A 11 -6.24 3.55 34.81
CA GLU A 11 -5.87 3.12 33.45
C GLU A 11 -4.35 3.09 33.17
N ASN A 12 -3.71 1.95 33.39
CA ASN A 12 -2.35 1.74 32.89
C ASN A 12 -2.41 1.54 31.37
N GLY A 13 -2.65 2.64 30.67
CA GLY A 13 -2.51 2.76 29.24
C GLY A 13 -1.03 2.74 28.90
N THR A 14 -0.50 1.57 28.57
CA THR A 14 0.65 1.42 27.67
C THR A 14 0.60 0.07 26.94
N SER A 15 -0.45 -0.18 26.16
CA SER A 15 -0.43 -1.20 25.10
C SER A 15 0.31 -0.72 23.84
N LEU A 16 1.38 0.07 24.00
CA LEU A 16 2.18 0.57 22.87
C LEU A 16 2.92 -0.54 22.12
N ASN A 17 2.96 -1.76 22.66
CA ASN A 17 3.63 -2.91 22.04
C ASN A 17 2.90 -3.47 20.81
N GLY A 18 1.63 -3.10 20.57
CA GLY A 18 0.85 -3.58 19.42
C GLY A 18 1.08 -2.84 18.11
N PHE A 19 1.53 -1.58 18.18
CA PHE A 19 1.56 -0.69 17.00
C PHE A 19 2.83 -0.84 16.16
N THR A 20 3.96 -1.18 16.80
CA THR A 20 5.27 -1.31 16.12
C THR A 20 5.33 -2.51 15.18
N VAL A 21 4.71 -3.64 15.58
CA VAL A 21 4.62 -4.84 14.73
C VAL A 21 3.61 -4.63 13.59
N GLY A 22 2.50 -3.92 13.89
CA GLY A 22 1.48 -3.58 12.90
C GLY A 22 2.06 -2.83 11.69
N TRP A 23 2.96 -1.86 11.92
CA TRP A 23 3.55 -1.05 10.85
C TRP A 23 4.41 -1.85 9.86
N GLY A 24 5.22 -2.81 10.36
CA GLY A 24 6.01 -3.70 9.52
C GLY A 24 5.14 -4.65 8.70
N THR A 25 4.11 -5.23 9.31
CA THR A 25 3.13 -6.08 8.61
C THR A 25 2.35 -5.30 7.55
N LEU A 26 1.87 -4.09 7.86
CA LEU A 26 1.24 -3.17 6.91
C LEU A 26 2.18 -2.85 5.73
N SER A 27 3.45 -2.60 5.99
CA SER A 27 4.45 -2.34 4.96
C SER A 27 4.68 -3.54 4.04
N LEU A 28 4.68 -4.76 4.57
CA LEU A 28 4.78 -6.00 3.78
C LEU A 28 3.53 -6.24 2.92
N ILE A 29 2.34 -5.96 3.43
CA ILE A 29 1.10 -6.05 2.64
C ILE A 29 1.14 -5.07 1.47
N ASN A 30 1.57 -3.83 1.70
CA ASN A 30 1.69 -2.82 0.64
C ASN A 30 2.72 -3.23 -0.42
N ALA A 31 3.81 -3.87 -0.01
CA ALA A 31 4.80 -4.44 -0.91
C ALA A 31 4.23 -5.56 -1.78
N GLY A 32 3.42 -6.45 -1.20
CA GLY A 32 2.74 -7.53 -1.94
C GLY A 32 1.74 -7.00 -2.97
N ILE A 33 0.96 -5.97 -2.62
CA ILE A 33 0.03 -5.31 -3.55
C ILE A 33 0.79 -4.65 -4.71
N ALA A 34 1.93 -4.02 -4.44
CA ALA A 34 2.77 -3.43 -5.49
C ALA A 34 3.33 -4.48 -6.45
N GLN A 35 3.78 -5.65 -5.95
CA GLN A 35 4.22 -6.76 -6.80
C GLN A 35 3.09 -7.29 -7.68
N GLY A 36 1.88 -7.39 -7.12
CA GLY A 36 0.67 -7.77 -7.87
C GLY A 36 0.31 -6.80 -9.01
N LYS A 37 0.80 -5.56 -8.98
CA LYS A 37 0.66 -4.54 -10.03
C LYS A 37 1.87 -4.40 -10.95
N GLY A 38 2.80 -5.37 -10.94
CA GLY A 38 4.01 -5.34 -11.79
C GLY A 38 5.07 -4.32 -11.35
N ARG A 39 5.01 -3.82 -10.10
CA ARG A 39 5.98 -2.87 -9.54
C ARG A 39 6.95 -3.56 -8.59
N SER A 40 8.11 -2.95 -8.37
CA SER A 40 9.10 -3.46 -7.40
C SER A 40 8.56 -3.39 -5.96
N GLY A 41 8.08 -4.51 -5.43
CA GLY A 41 7.59 -4.59 -4.06
C GLY A 41 8.63 -4.23 -3.01
N PHE A 42 9.92 -4.51 -3.26
CA PHE A 42 10.99 -4.19 -2.31
C PHE A 42 11.18 -2.68 -2.15
N ASN A 43 11.11 -1.92 -3.26
CA ASN A 43 11.13 -0.46 -3.20
C ASN A 43 9.90 0.05 -2.43
N TRP A 44 8.72 -0.50 -2.69
CA TRP A 44 7.48 -0.11 -2.01
C TRP A 44 7.43 -0.52 -0.53
N PHE A 45 8.10 -1.61 -0.15
CA PHE A 45 8.33 -2.00 1.24
C PHE A 45 9.17 -0.95 1.97
N LEU A 46 10.34 -0.58 1.42
CA LEU A 46 11.23 0.42 2.01
C LEU A 46 10.57 1.80 2.14
N VAL A 47 9.83 2.22 1.12
CA VAL A 47 9.07 3.48 1.12
C VAL A 47 7.95 3.42 2.18
N SER A 48 7.21 2.31 2.30
CA SER A 48 6.17 2.15 3.33
C SER A 48 6.75 2.04 4.75
N LEU A 49 7.92 1.44 4.90
CA LEU A 49 8.59 1.28 6.19
C LEU A 49 9.06 2.64 6.73
N LEU A 50 9.51 3.55 5.85
CA LEU A 50 10.02 4.88 6.22
C LEU A 50 8.94 5.97 6.29
N LEU A 51 7.99 5.99 5.35
CA LEU A 51 6.95 7.04 5.24
C LEU A 51 5.59 6.60 5.79
N GLY A 52 5.43 5.33 6.14
CA GLY A 52 4.18 4.78 6.63
C GLY A 52 3.09 4.65 5.57
N PRO A 53 1.80 4.71 5.98
CA PRO A 53 0.63 4.58 5.10
C PRO A 53 0.55 5.62 3.97
N VAL A 54 1.32 6.71 4.07
CA VAL A 54 1.40 7.76 3.05
C VAL A 54 2.02 7.22 1.75
N ALA A 55 2.97 6.29 1.85
CA ALA A 55 3.52 5.57 0.70
C ALA A 55 2.41 4.79 -0.05
N THR A 56 1.53 4.13 0.70
CA THR A 56 0.40 3.37 0.16
C THR A 56 -0.60 4.26 -0.55
N PHE A 57 -0.84 5.47 -0.05
CA PHE A 57 -1.71 6.44 -0.70
C PHE A 57 -1.19 6.80 -2.10
N PHE A 58 0.11 7.06 -2.24
CA PHE A 58 0.71 7.28 -3.56
C PHE A 58 0.70 6.00 -4.42
N LEU A 59 0.91 4.81 -3.85
CA LEU A 59 0.81 3.53 -4.56
C LEU A 59 -0.60 3.27 -5.11
N VAL A 60 -1.63 3.56 -4.33
CA VAL A 60 -3.04 3.30 -4.67
C VAL A 60 -3.56 4.28 -5.71
N ILE A 61 -3.16 5.56 -5.61
CA ILE A 61 -3.53 6.60 -6.57
C ILE A 61 -2.83 6.40 -7.93
N ASP A 62 -1.64 5.81 -7.91
CA ASP A 62 -0.83 5.61 -9.11
C ASP A 62 -1.28 4.37 -9.88
N ASP A 63 -2.30 4.55 -10.72
CA ASP A 63 -2.87 3.54 -11.60
C ASP A 63 -1.97 3.29 -12.84
N SER A 64 -0.87 2.56 -12.66
CA SER A 64 -0.01 2.19 -13.79
C SER A 64 -0.30 0.84 -14.43
N ASN A 65 -1.23 0.05 -13.89
CA ASN A 65 -1.58 -1.23 -14.53
C ASN A 65 -2.34 -0.99 -15.85
N THR A 66 -3.14 0.08 -15.85
CA THR A 66 -3.85 0.60 -17.02
C THR A 66 -2.91 0.96 -18.18
N GLN A 67 -1.66 1.34 -17.92
CA GLN A 67 -0.78 1.87 -18.97
C GLN A 67 -0.11 0.80 -19.83
N GLU A 68 0.27 -0.34 -19.27
CA GLU A 68 0.85 -1.43 -20.06
C GLU A 68 -0.21 -2.14 -20.91
N GLU A 69 -1.43 -2.34 -20.37
CA GLU A 69 -2.57 -2.83 -21.16
C GLU A 69 -2.92 -1.83 -22.28
N ILE A 70 -3.05 -0.53 -21.99
CA ILE A 70 -3.33 0.47 -23.03
C ILE A 70 -2.23 0.51 -24.08
N LYS A 71 -0.96 0.37 -23.70
CA LYS A 71 0.17 0.39 -24.64
C LYS A 71 0.16 -0.84 -25.55
N THR A 72 -0.06 -2.02 -25.00
CA THR A 72 -0.14 -3.26 -25.78
C THR A 72 -1.37 -3.29 -26.68
N LEU A 73 -2.52 -2.80 -26.19
CA LEU A 73 -3.75 -2.67 -26.97
C LEU A 73 -3.59 -1.65 -28.11
N LYS A 74 -2.99 -0.48 -27.86
CA LYS A 74 -2.71 0.52 -28.90
C LYS A 74 -1.79 -0.03 -29.99
N GLU A 75 -0.77 -0.80 -29.60
CA GLU A 75 0.14 -1.45 -30.54
C GLU A 75 -0.59 -2.49 -31.40
N GLN A 76 -1.49 -3.27 -30.81
CA GLN A 76 -2.32 -4.25 -31.53
C GLN A 76 -3.32 -3.58 -32.49
N VAL A 77 -4.01 -2.53 -32.04
CA VAL A 77 -4.95 -1.77 -32.86
C VAL A 77 -4.24 -1.17 -34.07
N LYS A 78 -3.05 -0.59 -33.88
CA LYS A 78 -2.24 -0.06 -34.99
C LYS A 78 -1.88 -1.13 -36.03
N LYS A 79 -1.43 -2.31 -35.59
CA LYS A 79 -1.13 -3.44 -36.48
C LYS A 79 -2.35 -3.91 -37.27
N LEU A 80 -3.53 -3.86 -36.65
CA LEU A 80 -4.79 -4.21 -37.31
C LEU A 80 -5.21 -3.13 -38.32
N GLN A 81 -5.06 -1.84 -37.99
CA GLN A 81 -5.32 -0.73 -38.91
C GLN A 81 -4.39 -0.80 -40.14
N ASP A 82 -3.10 -1.04 -39.92
CA ASP A 82 -2.11 -1.18 -41.00
C ASP A 82 -2.44 -2.37 -41.92
N LYS A 83 -2.96 -3.48 -41.35
CA LYS A 83 -3.35 -4.67 -42.12
C LYS A 83 -4.68 -4.54 -42.84
N THR A 84 -5.61 -3.75 -42.30
CA THR A 84 -6.97 -3.57 -42.85
C THR A 84 -7.09 -2.34 -43.74
N GLY A 85 -6.10 -1.43 -43.73
CA GLY A 85 -6.14 -0.17 -44.47
C GLY A 85 -7.18 0.83 -43.94
N ILE A 86 -7.76 0.54 -42.77
CA ILE A 86 -8.78 1.37 -42.13
C ILE A 86 -8.05 2.49 -41.38
N LYS A 87 -8.15 3.72 -41.91
CA LYS A 87 -7.67 4.95 -41.25
C LYS A 87 -8.73 5.52 -40.34
#